data_AF-A0A7S2LTM9-F1
#
_entry.id   AF-A0A7S2LTM9-F1
#
_cell.length_a   1.000
_cell.length_b   1.000
_cell.length_c   1.000
_cell.angle_alpha   90.00
_cell.angle_beta   90.00
_cell.angle_gamma   90.00
#
_symmetry.space_group_name_H-M   'P 1'
#
loop_
_entity.id
_entity.type
_entity.pdbx_description
1 polymer ?
#
loop_
_entity_poly.entity_id
_entity_poly.type
_entity_poly.pdbx_seq_one_letter_code
_entity_poly.pdbx_strand_id
1 'polypeptide(L)'
;TSAVTTMKSMFDQASSFDGDITSWNTSAVTDMSDMFYEASLFNQDLSKWNTSAVTTMQSMFDNASSFDGDISSWNTSAVTAMHGMFYEASSFNGDISSWN
;
A
#
# COMPACT_ATOMS: atom_id res chain seq x y z
N THR A 1 7.27 -3.55 13.68
CA THR A 1 7.49 -4.42 12.49
C THR A 1 8.87 -4.26 11.85
N SER A 2 9.91 -3.81 12.57
CA SER A 2 11.21 -3.38 11.97
C SER A 2 12.06 -4.48 11.32
N ALA A 3 11.76 -5.76 11.55
CA ALA A 3 12.45 -6.89 10.94
C ALA A 3 11.66 -7.53 9.79
N VAL A 4 10.46 -7.02 9.49
CA VAL A 4 9.60 -7.54 8.43
C VAL A 4 10.15 -7.06 7.08
N THR A 5 10.45 -8.01 6.19
CA THR A 5 10.96 -7.73 4.83
C THR A 5 9.90 -7.91 3.75
N THR A 6 8.80 -8.61 4.05
CA THR A 6 7.67 -8.79 3.13
C THR A 6 6.36 -8.59 3.87
N MET A 7 5.46 -7.84 3.26
CA MET A 7 4.07 -7.65 3.69
C MET A 7 3.10 -8.14 2.61
N LYS A 8 3.58 -9.01 1.71
CA LYS A 8 2.80 -9.55 0.61
C LYS A 8 1.51 -10.21 1.10
N SER A 9 0.38 -9.85 0.48
CA SER A 9 -0.96 -10.42 0.73
C SER A 9 -1.40 -10.41 2.20
N MET A 10 -0.84 -9.54 3.05
CA MET A 10 -1.06 -9.59 4.49
C MET A 10 -2.53 -9.39 4.89
N PHE A 11 -3.27 -8.59 4.11
CA PHE A 11 -4.69 -8.29 4.26
C PHE A 11 -5.48 -8.55 2.97
N ASP A 12 -4.99 -9.48 2.14
CA ASP A 12 -5.72 -9.96 0.95
C ASP A 12 -7.11 -10.46 1.35
N GLN A 13 -8.13 -9.98 0.65
CA GLN A 13 -9.57 -10.25 0.86
C GLN A 13 -10.08 -9.91 2.27
N ALA A 14 -9.32 -9.13 3.05
CA ALA A 14 -9.75 -8.66 4.36
C ALA A 14 -10.74 -7.49 4.22
N SER A 15 -11.88 -7.75 3.57
CA SER A 15 -12.89 -6.75 3.19
C SER A 15 -13.40 -5.90 4.36
N SER A 16 -13.34 -6.40 5.60
CA SER A 16 -13.75 -5.66 6.80
C SER A 16 -12.60 -5.02 7.59
N PHE A 17 -11.36 -5.12 7.10
CA PHE A 17 -10.19 -4.60 7.80
C PHE A 17 -10.05 -3.09 7.59
N ASP A 18 -10.01 -2.35 8.69
CA ASP A 18 -9.69 -0.91 8.73
C ASP A 18 -8.92 -0.58 10.03
N GLY A 19 -8.02 -1.48 10.42
CA GLY A 19 -7.25 -1.34 11.65
C GLY A 19 -6.13 -0.30 11.51
N ASP A 20 -5.87 0.47 12.56
CA ASP A 20 -4.76 1.43 12.59
C ASP A 20 -3.40 0.70 12.48
N ILE A 21 -2.71 0.96 11.37
CA ILE A 21 -1.36 0.49 11.06
C ILE A 21 -0.41 1.65 10.73
N THR A 22 -0.82 2.89 11.04
CA THR A 22 -0.09 4.12 10.72
C THR A 22 1.28 4.18 11.41
N SER A 23 1.45 3.45 12.52
CA SER A 23 2.67 3.39 13.34
C SER A 23 3.65 2.27 12.94
N TRP A 24 3.33 1.47 11.93
CA TRP A 24 4.20 0.38 11.52
C TRP A 24 5.52 0.92 10.95
N ASN A 25 6.61 0.24 11.30
CA ASN A 25 7.90 0.48 10.70
C ASN A 25 8.05 -0.41 9.45
N THR A 26 8.04 0.19 8.27
CA THR A 26 8.14 -0.48 6.97
C THR A 26 9.52 -0.33 6.32
N SER A 27 10.52 0.26 7.01
CA SER A 27 11.80 0.64 6.39
C SER A 27 12.64 -0.52 5.85
N ALA A 28 12.33 -1.76 6.26
CA ALA A 28 13.00 -2.97 5.81
C ALA A 28 12.19 -3.76 4.78
N VAL A 29 10.96 -3.33 4.48
CA VAL A 29 10.04 -4.04 3.59
C VAL A 29 10.47 -3.83 2.14
N THR A 30 10.59 -4.92 1.40
CA THR A 30 10.93 -4.94 -0.02
C THR A 30 9.74 -5.33 -0.90
N ASP A 31 8.73 -6.00 -0.35
CA ASP A 31 7.57 -6.50 -1.10
C ASP A 31 6.27 -6.18 -0.36
N MET A 32 5.40 -5.40 -1.01
CA MET A 32 4.06 -5.04 -0.56
C MET A 32 2.98 -5.51 -1.56
N SER A 33 3.30 -6.45 -2.45
CA SER A 33 2.35 -6.98 -3.44
C SER A 33 1.07 -7.49 -2.81
N ASP A 34 -0.07 -7.16 -3.41
CA ASP A 34 -1.39 -7.66 -3.04
C ASP A 34 -1.78 -7.41 -1.56
N MET A 35 -1.07 -6.53 -0.83
CA MET A 35 -1.20 -6.40 0.62
C MET A 35 -2.63 -6.08 1.07
N PHE A 36 -3.34 -5.25 0.30
CA PHE A 36 -4.74 -4.84 0.54
C PHE A 36 -5.65 -5.21 -0.64
N TYR A 37 -5.28 -6.25 -1.41
CA TYR A 37 -6.12 -6.76 -2.50
C TYR A 37 -7.52 -7.09 -1.97
N GLU A 38 -8.58 -6.55 -2.58
CA GLU A 38 -9.98 -6.72 -2.15
C GLU A 38 -10.28 -6.31 -0.69
N ALA A 39 -9.41 -5.52 -0.03
CA ALA A 39 -9.66 -4.97 1.30
C ALA A 39 -10.61 -3.76 1.22
N SER A 40 -11.86 -4.01 0.85
CA SER A 40 -12.83 -3.00 0.40
C SER A 40 -13.12 -1.86 1.39
N LEU A 41 -13.02 -2.09 2.70
CA LEU A 41 -13.24 -1.06 3.73
C LEU A 41 -11.96 -0.38 4.22
N PHE A 42 -10.78 -0.79 3.77
CA PHE A 42 -9.51 -0.25 4.27
C PHE A 42 -9.31 1.20 3.81
N ASN A 43 -9.12 2.13 4.75
CA ASN A 43 -8.87 3.54 4.44
C ASN A 43 -8.05 4.25 5.54
N GLN A 44 -6.78 3.88 5.67
CA GLN A 44 -5.86 4.47 6.65
C GLN A 44 -4.84 5.42 6.00
N ASP A 45 -4.41 6.44 6.75
CA ASP A 45 -3.29 7.31 6.38
C ASP A 45 -1.95 6.54 6.46
N LEU A 46 -1.26 6.41 5.32
CA LEU A 46 0.00 5.68 5.21
C LEU A 46 1.19 6.61 4.94
N SER A 47 1.03 7.92 5.14
CA SER A 47 2.05 8.94 4.87
C SER A 47 3.33 8.75 5.70
N LYS A 48 3.25 8.02 6.83
CA LYS A 48 4.40 7.73 7.70
C LYS A 48 5.20 6.51 7.29
N TRP A 49 4.71 5.71 6.35
CA TRP A 49 5.41 4.53 5.90
C TRP A 49 6.66 4.90 5.10
N ASN A 50 7.75 4.19 5.37
CA ASN A 50 8.96 4.30 4.58
C ASN A 50 8.95 3.22 3.49
N THR A 51 8.81 3.63 2.23
CA THR A 51 8.78 2.73 1.07
C THR A 51 10.08 2.71 0.26
N SER A 52 11.15 3.36 0.73
CA SER A 52 12.37 3.54 -0.07
C SER A 52 13.10 2.24 -0.43
N ALA A 53 12.83 1.15 0.30
CA ALA A 53 13.37 -0.18 0.05
C ALA A 53 12.41 -1.08 -0.76
N VAL A 54 11.17 -0.64 -1.01
CA VAL A 54 10.15 -1.47 -1.68
C VAL A 54 10.45 -1.58 -3.16
N THR A 55 10.46 -2.81 -3.65
CA THR A 55 10.68 -3.13 -5.07
C THR A 55 9.41 -3.58 -5.79
N THR A 56 8.36 -3.97 -5.05
CA THR A 56 7.13 -4.53 -5.62
C THR A 56 5.89 -4.02 -4.88
N MET A 57 4.95 -3.45 -5.64
CA MET A 57 3.66 -2.92 -5.16
C MET A 57 2.48 -3.34 -6.08
N GLN A 58 2.66 -4.39 -6.88
CA GLN A 58 1.62 -4.89 -7.79
C GLN A 58 0.31 -5.16 -7.05
N SER A 59 -0.81 -4.73 -7.63
CA SER A 59 -2.17 -4.92 -7.12
C SER A 59 -2.38 -4.64 -5.62
N MET A 60 -1.53 -3.78 -5.01
CA MET A 60 -1.55 -3.55 -3.56
C MET A 60 -2.90 -3.05 -3.04
N PHE A 61 -3.58 -2.19 -3.81
CA PHE A 61 -4.91 -1.66 -3.50
C PHE A 61 -5.95 -2.02 -4.56
N ASP A 62 -5.70 -3.07 -5.35
CA ASP A 62 -6.68 -3.55 -6.32
C ASP A 62 -7.97 -3.95 -5.59
N ASN A 63 -9.12 -3.45 -6.05
CA ASN A 63 -10.43 -3.63 -5.42
C ASN A 63 -10.55 -3.10 -3.97
N ALA A 64 -9.58 -2.33 -3.47
CA ALA A 64 -9.70 -1.60 -2.20
C ALA A 64 -10.58 -0.34 -2.40
N SER A 65 -11.86 -0.55 -2.65
CA SER A 65 -12.78 0.46 -3.18
C SER A 65 -12.97 1.71 -2.29
N SER A 66 -12.75 1.61 -0.97
CA SER A 66 -12.84 2.75 -0.04
C SER A 66 -11.51 3.47 0.19
N PHE A 67 -10.40 2.98 -0.36
CA PHE A 67 -9.07 3.53 -0.07
C PHE A 67 -8.89 4.91 -0.70
N ASP A 68 -8.61 5.91 0.13
CA ASP A 68 -8.19 7.27 -0.24
C ASP A 68 -7.17 7.83 0.78
N GLY A 69 -6.41 6.93 1.41
CA GLY A 69 -5.40 7.27 2.40
C GLY A 69 -4.21 8.03 1.78
N ASP A 70 -3.61 8.92 2.55
CA ASP A 70 -2.44 9.68 2.08
C ASP A 70 -1.22 8.76 1.88
N ILE A 71 -0.69 8.80 0.65
CA ILE A 71 0.51 8.08 0.19
C ILE A 71 1.47 9.01 -0.59
N SER A 72 1.24 10.32 -0.51
CA SER A 72 1.98 11.33 -1.27
C SER A 72 3.47 11.39 -0.91
N SER A 73 3.83 10.91 0.28
CA SER A 73 5.20 10.86 0.79
C SER A 73 6.00 9.64 0.32
N TRP A 74 5.37 8.67 -0.33
CA TRP A 74 6.01 7.42 -0.68
C TRP A 74 7.14 7.64 -1.68
N ASN A 75 8.27 7.02 -1.41
CA ASN A 75 9.37 6.92 -2.36
C ASN A 75 9.22 5.64 -3.17
N THR A 76 8.99 5.77 -4.47
CA THR A 76 8.77 4.67 -5.40
C THR A 76 9.96 4.37 -6.31
N SER A 77 11.09 5.06 -6.13
CA SER A 77 12.22 5.00 -7.07
C SER A 77 12.86 3.62 -7.23
N ALA A 78 12.64 2.72 -6.26
CA ALA A 78 13.13 1.35 -6.28
C ALA A 78 12.10 0.34 -6.82
N VAL A 79 10.85 0.76 -7.03
CA VAL A 79 9.75 -0.11 -7.43
C VAL A 79 9.86 -0.48 -8.90
N THR A 80 9.85 -1.77 -9.19
CA THR A 80 9.94 -2.31 -10.56
C THR A 80 8.64 -2.93 -11.05
N ALA A 81 7.65 -3.11 -10.16
CA ALA A 81 6.34 -3.66 -10.49
C ALA A 81 5.21 -2.95 -9.73
N MET A 82 4.31 -2.30 -10.47
CA MET A 82 3.15 -1.52 -10.01
C MET A 82 1.86 -1.81 -10.80
N HIS A 83 1.85 -2.83 -11.64
CA HIS A 83 0.67 -3.17 -12.43
C HIS A 83 -0.52 -3.46 -11.50
N GLY A 84 -1.71 -2.96 -11.86
CA GLY A 84 -2.93 -3.17 -11.09
C GLY A 84 -3.01 -2.44 -9.75
N MET A 85 -2.02 -1.62 -9.36
CA MET A 85 -1.91 -1.07 -7.99
C MET A 85 -3.19 -0.42 -7.45
N PHE A 86 -3.98 0.24 -8.31
CA PHE A 86 -5.26 0.87 -7.97
C PHE A 86 -6.41 0.42 -8.88
N TYR A 87 -6.31 -0.77 -9.48
CA TYR A 87 -7.40 -1.29 -10.32
C TYR A 87 -8.68 -1.42 -9.46
N GLU A 88 -9.79 -0.84 -9.92
CA GLU A 88 -11.07 -0.82 -9.17
C GLU A 88 -11.02 -0.20 -7.74
N ALA A 89 -9.94 0.51 -7.38
CA ALA A 89 -9.87 1.35 -6.18
C ALA A 89 -10.65 2.67 -6.40
N SER A 90 -11.97 2.56 -6.46
CA SER A 90 -12.86 3.60 -7.01
C SER A 90 -12.86 4.93 -6.27
N SER A 91 -12.52 4.94 -4.97
CA SER A 91 -12.43 6.18 -4.18
C SER A 91 -11.08 6.89 -4.27
N PHE A 92 -10.04 6.23 -4.77
CA PHE A 92 -8.68 6.76 -4.72
C PHE A 92 -8.51 7.98 -5.63
N ASN A 93 -8.10 9.10 -5.02
CA ASN A 93 -7.76 10.33 -5.74
C ASN A 93 -6.52 11.03 -5.12
N GLY A 94 -5.60 10.24 -4.55
CA GLY A 94 -4.39 10.73 -3.89
C GLY A 94 -3.38 11.38 -4.85
N ASP A 95 -2.61 12.35 -4.34
CA ASP A 95 -1.51 12.96 -5.08
C ASP A 95 -0.32 12.00 -5.19
N ILE A 96 0.01 11.62 -6.43
CA ILE A 96 1.13 10.75 -6.78
C ILE A 96 2.17 11.48 -7.65
N SER A 97 2.14 12.81 -7.71
CA SER A 97 3.04 13.60 -8.56
C SER A 97 4.51 13.53 -8.13
N SER A 98 4.78 13.14 -6.88
CA SER A 98 6.12 12.95 -6.31
C SER A 98 6.73 11.57 -6.61
N TRP A 99 5.91 10.63 -7.09
CA TRP A 99 6.34 9.26 -7.38
C TRP A 99 7.26 9.26 -8.62
N ASN A 100 8.42 8.62 -8.49
CA ASN A 100 9.43 8.48 -9.54
C ASN A 100 9.59 7.03 -9.96
#